data_AF-A0A0G0ER58-F1
#
_entry.id   AF-A0A0G0ER58-F1
#
_cell.length_a   1.000
_cell.length_b   1.000
_cell.length_c   1.000
_cell.angle_alpha   90.00
_cell.angle_beta   90.00
_cell.angle_gamma   90.00
#
_symmetry.space_group_name_H-M   'P 1'
#
loop_
_entity.id
_entity.type
_entity.pdbx_description
1 polymer ?
#
loop_
_entity_poly.entity_id
_entity_poly.type
_entity_poly.pdbx_seq_one_letter_code
_entity_poly.pdbx_strand_id
1 'polypeptide(L)'
;MSNQKEIYNKIATAIIQKQAEIIGSKIAIKKAEKVPQLVLDDQGEVFNLGLDPIVTLGNLVKEYMQLSGSVAINFSKEAISNILLNNPGIELPTELQ
;
A
#
# COMPACT_ATOMS: atom_id res chain seq x y z
N MET A 1 7.64 2.76 -19.30
CA MET A 1 6.85 3.49 -18.28
C MET A 1 5.67 2.65 -17.73
N SER A 2 5.19 1.60 -18.41
CA SER A 2 4.08 0.76 -17.91
C SER A 2 4.41 -0.12 -16.70
N ASN A 3 5.65 -0.64 -16.60
CA ASN A 3 6.02 -1.61 -15.56
C ASN A 3 6.04 -1.01 -14.13
N GLN A 4 6.50 0.23 -13.98
CA GLN A 4 6.63 0.85 -12.65
C GLN A 4 5.27 1.15 -12.01
N LYS A 5 4.28 1.56 -12.81
CA LYS A 5 2.91 1.74 -12.34
C LYS A 5 2.31 0.42 -11.82
N GLU A 6 2.50 -0.67 -12.56
CA GLU A 6 2.06 -1.99 -12.14
C GLU A 6 2.74 -2.45 -10.85
N ILE A 7 4.04 -2.16 -10.69
CA ILE A 7 4.77 -2.46 -9.45
C ILE A 7 4.19 -1.67 -8.27
N TYR A 8 3.89 -0.38 -8.44
CA TYR A 8 3.27 0.40 -7.36
C TYR A 8 1.87 -0.10 -7.00
N ASN A 9 1.05 -0.47 -8.00
CA ASN A 9 -0.23 -1.11 -7.73
C ASN A 9 -0.06 -2.41 -6.93
N LYS A 10 0.90 -3.27 -7.31
CA LYS A 10 1.22 -4.50 -6.58
C LYS A 10 1.66 -4.22 -5.14
N ILE A 11 2.48 -3.19 -4.91
CA ILE A 11 2.91 -2.75 -3.58
C ILE A 11 1.69 -2.34 -2.74
N ALA A 12 0.82 -1.49 -3.28
CA ALA A 12 -0.38 -1.04 -2.58
C ALA A 12 -1.32 -2.22 -2.24
N THR A 13 -1.58 -3.09 -3.21
CA THR A 13 -2.37 -4.33 -3.01
C THR A 13 -1.77 -5.18 -1.90
N ALA A 14 -0.46 -5.43 -1.92
CA ALA A 14 0.20 -6.24 -0.91
C ALA A 14 0.09 -5.62 0.49
N ILE A 15 0.23 -4.30 0.61
CA ILE A 15 0.03 -3.59 1.88
C ILE A 15 -1.40 -3.78 2.38
N ILE A 16 -2.40 -3.54 1.54
CA ILE A 16 -3.83 -3.66 1.92
C ILE A 16 -4.14 -5.09 2.36
N GLN A 17 -3.67 -6.09 1.62
CA GLN A 17 -3.87 -7.50 1.94
C GLN A 17 -3.21 -7.90 3.26
N LYS A 18 -1.96 -7.47 3.48
CA LYS A 18 -1.28 -7.72 4.76
C LYS A 18 -2.00 -7.07 5.94
N GLN A 19 -2.51 -5.85 5.76
CA GLN A 19 -3.31 -5.20 6.80
C GLN A 19 -4.65 -5.94 7.00
N ALA A 20 -5.28 -6.42 5.93
CA ALA A 20 -6.51 -7.21 6.00
C ALA A 20 -6.35 -8.49 6.85
N GLU A 21 -5.20 -9.17 6.78
CA GLU A 21 -4.89 -10.32 7.64
C GLU A 21 -4.87 -9.96 9.14
N ILE A 22 -4.55 -8.71 9.47
CA ILE A 22 -4.26 -8.25 10.84
C ILE A 22 -5.47 -7.57 11.47
N ILE A 23 -6.12 -6.66 10.73
CA ILE A 23 -7.25 -5.85 11.22
C ILE A 23 -8.59 -6.26 10.61
N GLY A 24 -8.60 -7.27 9.74
CA GLY A 24 -9.77 -7.75 9.01
C GLY A 24 -10.02 -6.99 7.70
N SER A 25 -10.37 -7.72 6.64
CA SER A 25 -10.50 -7.19 5.26
C SER A 25 -11.44 -5.99 5.15
N LYS A 26 -12.59 -6.05 5.82
CA LYS A 26 -13.57 -4.96 5.79
C LYS A 26 -13.00 -3.64 6.33
N ILE A 27 -12.18 -3.70 7.38
CA ILE A 27 -11.58 -2.49 7.97
C ILE A 27 -10.42 -2.03 7.09
N ALA A 28 -9.61 -2.97 6.60
CA ALA A 28 -8.47 -2.65 5.75
C ALA A 28 -8.87 -1.92 4.46
N ILE A 29 -9.90 -2.43 3.77
CA ILE A 29 -10.46 -1.83 2.56
C ILE A 29 -11.07 -0.46 2.86
N LYS A 30 -11.90 -0.34 3.90
CA LYS A 30 -12.48 0.94 4.31
C LYS A 30 -11.45 2.02 4.64
N LYS A 31 -10.27 1.61 5.09
CA LYS A 31 -9.15 2.53 5.33
C LYS A 31 -8.46 2.93 4.03
N ALA A 32 -8.21 1.98 3.13
CA ALA A 32 -7.65 2.25 1.82
C ALA A 32 -8.53 3.18 0.96
N GLU A 33 -9.86 3.04 1.03
CA GLU A 33 -10.82 3.89 0.32
C GLU A 33 -10.75 5.37 0.72
N LYS A 34 -10.19 5.70 1.89
CA LYS A 34 -10.00 7.09 2.34
C LYS A 34 -8.82 7.77 1.65
N VAL A 35 -7.95 7.00 1.01
CA VAL A 35 -6.75 7.51 0.35
C VAL A 35 -7.17 8.15 -0.98
N PRO A 36 -6.96 9.45 -1.18
CA PRO A 36 -7.33 10.12 -2.42
C PRO A 36 -6.64 9.47 -3.64
N GLN A 37 -7.37 9.37 -4.76
CA GLN A 37 -6.90 8.83 -6.04
C GLN A 37 -6.58 7.33 -6.06
N LEU A 38 -6.59 6.65 -4.92
CA LEU A 38 -6.46 5.19 -4.85
C LEU A 38 -7.77 4.55 -5.30
N VAL A 39 -7.68 3.69 -6.31
CA VAL A 39 -8.81 2.91 -6.81
C VAL A 39 -8.53 1.44 -6.57
N LEU A 40 -9.41 0.79 -5.81
CA LEU A 40 -9.37 -0.63 -5.49
C LEU A 40 -10.74 -1.28 -5.71
N ASP A 41 -10.78 -2.61 -5.78
CA ASP A 41 -12.03 -3.38 -5.70
C ASP A 41 -12.39 -3.79 -4.26
N ASP A 42 -13.52 -4.49 -4.14
CA ASP A 42 -14.03 -5.06 -2.90
C ASP A 42 -13.15 -6.16 -2.29
N GLN A 43 -12.08 -6.58 -2.98
CA GLN A 43 -11.09 -7.56 -2.49
C GLN A 43 -9.78 -6.88 -2.04
N GLY A 44 -9.65 -5.57 -2.20
CA GLY A 44 -8.42 -4.85 -1.88
C GLY A 44 -7.38 -4.88 -3.00
N GLU A 45 -7.73 -5.29 -4.22
CA GLU A 45 -6.86 -5.21 -5.38
C GLU A 45 -6.84 -3.79 -5.94
N VAL A 46 -5.64 -3.20 -6.07
CA VAL A 46 -5.45 -1.81 -6.52
C VAL A 46 -5.22 -1.75 -8.02
N PHE A 47 -6.02 -0.94 -8.70
CA PHE A 47 -5.92 -0.69 -10.15
C PHE A 47 -5.29 0.65 -10.49
N ASN A 48 -5.34 1.62 -9.57
CA ASN A 48 -4.79 2.95 -9.81
C ASN A 48 -4.36 3.63 -8.52
N LEU A 49 -3.25 4.37 -8.59
CA LEU A 49 -2.69 5.18 -7.50
C LEU A 49 -2.56 6.66 -7.88
N GLY A 50 -3.31 7.10 -8.90
CA GLY A 50 -3.27 8.49 -9.36
C GLY A 50 -1.97 8.88 -10.07
N LEU A 51 -1.65 10.18 -10.00
CA LEU A 51 -0.51 10.79 -10.70
C LEU A 51 0.81 10.68 -9.92
N ASP A 52 0.73 10.58 -8.59
CA ASP A 52 1.88 10.43 -7.70
C ASP A 52 1.72 9.17 -6.83
N PRO A 53 2.23 8.02 -7.31
CA PRO A 53 2.11 6.76 -6.60
C PRO A 53 2.86 6.74 -5.28
N ILE A 54 3.97 7.49 -5.17
CA ILE A 54 4.79 7.53 -3.95
C ILE A 54 4.01 8.23 -2.85
N VAL A 55 3.45 9.41 -3.14
CA VAL A 55 2.60 10.15 -2.19
C VAL A 55 1.36 9.32 -1.80
N THR A 56 0.73 8.65 -2.77
CA THR A 56 -0.45 7.82 -2.53
C THR A 56 -0.14 6.63 -1.60
N LEU A 57 0.99 5.95 -1.81
CA LEU A 57 1.47 4.89 -0.91
C LEU A 57 1.77 5.42 0.49
N GLY A 58 2.41 6.58 0.61
CA GLY A 58 2.68 7.20 1.92
C GLY A 58 1.38 7.50 2.68
N ASN A 59 0.36 8.01 1.98
CA ASN A 59 -0.96 8.25 2.56
C ASN A 59 -1.67 6.96 2.97
N LEU A 60 -1.55 5.89 2.19
CA LEU A 60 -2.07 4.57 2.52
C LEU A 60 -1.47 4.04 3.83
N VAL A 61 -0.15 4.09 3.97
CA VAL A 61 0.53 3.66 5.20
C VAL A 61 0.10 4.53 6.39
N LYS A 62 -0.01 5.85 6.20
CA LYS A 62 -0.53 6.77 7.25
C LYS A 62 -1.94 6.42 7.71
N GLU A 63 -2.83 6.04 6.80
CA GLU A 63 -4.21 5.65 7.18
C GLU A 63 -4.24 4.42 8.10
N TYR A 64 -3.33 3.47 7.89
CA TYR A 64 -3.16 2.32 8.77
C TYR A 64 -2.44 2.67 10.08
N MET A 65 -1.44 3.55 10.03
CA MET A 65 -0.77 4.05 11.23
C MET A 65 -1.73 4.75 12.19
N GLN A 66 -2.72 5.48 11.68
CA GLN A 66 -3.73 6.11 12.53
C GLN A 66 -4.54 5.10 13.36
N LEU A 67 -4.66 3.85 12.91
CA LEU A 67 -5.40 2.80 13.61
C LEU A 67 -4.49 1.94 14.50
N SER A 68 -3.36 1.50 13.97
CA SER A 68 -2.49 0.50 14.61
C SER A 68 -1.18 1.06 15.14
N GLY A 69 -0.91 2.36 14.93
CA GLY A 69 0.36 2.98 15.29
C GLY A 69 1.51 2.55 14.38
N SER A 70 2.75 2.69 14.87
CA SER A 70 3.96 2.44 14.08
C SER A 70 4.12 0.99 13.63
N VAL A 71 3.46 0.01 14.27
CA VAL A 71 3.54 -1.40 13.84
C VAL A 71 2.95 -1.60 12.44
N ALA A 72 2.03 -0.74 11.99
CA ALA A 72 1.50 -0.76 10.62
C ALA A 72 2.62 -0.62 9.57
N ILE A 73 3.68 0.14 9.89
CA ILE A 73 4.84 0.31 9.01
C ILE A 73 5.56 -1.03 8.85
N ASN A 74 5.79 -1.75 9.95
CA ASN A 74 6.51 -3.03 9.91
C ASN A 74 5.76 -4.06 9.07
N PHE A 75 4.44 -4.17 9.23
CA PHE A 75 3.62 -5.04 8.41
C PHE A 75 3.63 -4.64 6.93
N SER A 76 3.60 -3.34 6.65
CA SER A 76 3.67 -2.83 5.28
C SER A 76 5.03 -3.14 4.64
N LYS A 77 6.13 -3.00 5.38
CA LYS A 77 7.49 -3.36 4.92
C LYS A 77 7.63 -4.87 4.69
N GLU A 78 7.08 -5.69 5.58
CA GLU A 78 7.04 -7.15 5.43
C GLU A 78 6.33 -7.54 4.13
N ALA A 79 5.15 -6.97 3.88
CA ALA A 79 4.31 -7.27 2.72
C ALA A 79 5.01 -7.02 1.37
N ILE A 80 5.84 -5.97 1.31
CA ILE A 80 6.43 -5.52 0.05
C ILE A 80 7.87 -6.01 -0.14
N SER A 81 8.47 -6.63 0.88
CA SER A 81 9.87 -7.05 0.89
C SER A 81 10.25 -7.87 -0.36
N ASN A 82 9.49 -8.91 -0.68
CA ASN A 82 9.75 -9.75 -1.86
C ASN A 82 9.53 -8.99 -3.18
N ILE A 83 8.60 -8.04 -3.21
CA ILE A 83 8.37 -7.19 -4.40
C ILE A 83 9.62 -6.33 -4.65
N LEU A 84 10.18 -5.73 -3.60
CA LEU A 84 11.36 -4.86 -3.71
C LEU A 84 12.62 -5.63 -4.09
N LEU A 85 12.81 -6.85 -3.57
CA LEU A 85 13.93 -7.72 -3.96
C LEU A 85 13.94 -8.01 -5.46
N ASN A 86 12.75 -8.17 -6.06
CA ASN A 86 12.60 -8.45 -7.49
C ASN A 86 12.55 -7.19 -8.36
N ASN A 87 12.45 -6.01 -7.75
CA ASN A 87 12.33 -4.73 -8.46
C ASN A 87 13.27 -3.69 -7.81
N PRO A 88 14.59 -3.85 -7.98
CA PRO A 88 15.56 -2.92 -7.41
C PRO A 88 15.40 -1.52 -8.03
N GLY A 89 15.55 -0.48 -7.22
CA GLY A 89 15.44 0.92 -7.67
C GLY A 89 14.02 1.52 -7.64
N ILE A 90 13.04 0.79 -7.11
CA ILE A 90 11.72 1.37 -6.81
C ILE A 90 11.85 2.34 -5.64
N GLU A 91 11.51 3.61 -5.90
CA GLU A 91 11.44 4.63 -4.85
C GLU A 91 10.23 4.41 -3.96
N LEU A 92 10.45 4.56 -2.66
CA LEU A 92 9.45 4.40 -1.60
C LEU A 92 9.19 5.73 -0.89
N PRO A 93 7.97 5.92 -0.37
CA PRO A 93 7.68 7.06 0.48
C PRO A 93 8.43 6.95 1.80
N THR A 94 8.68 8.09 2.47
CA THR A 94 9.49 8.17 3.69
C THR A 94 8.99 7.24 4.80
N GLU A 95 7.69 6.97 4.87
CA GLU A 95 7.09 6.06 5.85
C GLU A 95 7.56 4.60 5.70
N LEU A 96 8.05 4.22 4.52
CA LEU A 96 8.51 2.87 4.19
C LEU A 96 10.03 2.75 4.05
N GLN A 97 10.77 3.83 4.31
CA GLN A 97 12.24 3.83 4.35
C GLN A 97 12.75 3.30 5.69
#